data_AF-A0AAP0PKU2-F1
#
_entry.id   AF-A0AAP0PKU2-F1
#
_cell.length_a   1.000
_cell.length_b   1.000
_cell.length_c   1.000
_cell.angle_alpha   90.00
_cell.angle_beta   90.00
_cell.angle_gamma   90.00
#
_symmetry.space_group_name_H-M   'P 1'
#
loop_
_entity.id
_entity.type
_entity.pdbx_description
1 polymer ?
#
loop_
_entity_poly.entity_id
_entity_poly.type
_entity_poly.pdbx_seq_one_letter_code
_entity_poly.pdbx_strand_id
1 'polypeptide(L)'
;MGERGGGGDLKKTKWPSIKPKKDLHTTFFKDTHLFTVQSFLTCLESRAFVKAAESIGFVHQGSLGPTKGEAFRDNDRISVNDPVLAQSIWDSGLNGLFGDIKIRGKVAVGLNPNIRFYRHKSPFFFARYKVGQRFGRHIDESVDLGNGRRTYYTLLVYLSGGPGGLKTKTKNGSGTSQESSTEALVGGETVFYDNRQRIVAEVAPIEGMALLHLHGAQCMLHEARNVSKGVKYVFRSDVIFA
;
A
#
# COMPACT_ATOMS: atom_id res chain seq x y z
N MET A 1 -23.31 -5.35 -43.77
CA MET A 1 -22.89 -6.48 -42.91
C MET A 1 -22.40 -5.84 -41.62
N GLY A 2 -23.12 -6.07 -40.52
CA GLY A 2 -23.13 -5.16 -39.36
C GLY A 2 -21.85 -5.09 -38.54
N GLU A 3 -21.53 -3.88 -38.10
CA GLU A 3 -20.68 -3.63 -36.95
C GLU A 3 -21.37 -4.21 -35.70
N ARG A 4 -20.72 -5.15 -35.02
CA ARG A 4 -21.13 -5.59 -33.69
C ARG A 4 -20.14 -5.01 -32.69
N GLY A 5 -20.63 -4.02 -31.96
CA GLY A 5 -20.02 -3.52 -30.75
C GLY A 5 -19.83 -4.63 -29.72
N GLY A 6 -18.63 -4.67 -29.16
CA GLY A 6 -18.28 -5.44 -27.98
C GLY A 6 -17.68 -4.50 -26.93
N GLY A 7 -18.39 -3.42 -26.62
CA GLY A 7 -18.12 -2.62 -25.43
C GLY A 7 -18.53 -3.45 -24.22
N GLY A 8 -17.62 -4.29 -23.71
CA GLY A 8 -17.81 -5.00 -22.47
C GLY A 8 -18.04 -4.00 -21.35
N ASP A 9 -19.26 -3.99 -20.81
CA ASP A 9 -19.66 -3.20 -19.66
C ASP A 9 -18.81 -3.66 -18.46
N LEU A 10 -17.70 -2.96 -18.23
CA LEU A 10 -16.88 -3.14 -17.04
C LEU A 10 -17.80 -2.83 -15.85
N LYS A 11 -18.25 -3.87 -15.14
CA LYS A 11 -18.94 -3.73 -13.85
C LYS A 11 -18.20 -2.67 -13.05
N LYS A 12 -18.81 -1.49 -12.86
CA LYS A 12 -18.28 -0.44 -11.99
C LYS A 12 -18.09 -1.07 -10.62
N THR A 13 -16.86 -1.45 -10.33
CA THR A 13 -16.57 -2.15 -9.09
C THR A 13 -16.68 -1.12 -7.98
N LYS A 14 -17.61 -1.33 -7.07
CA LYS A 14 -17.83 -0.42 -5.95
C LYS A 14 -16.80 -0.75 -4.87
N TRP A 15 -15.79 0.11 -4.72
CA TRP A 15 -14.88 0.05 -3.59
C TRP A 15 -15.64 0.22 -2.26
N PRO A 16 -15.18 -0.41 -1.17
CA PRO A 16 -15.80 -0.26 0.13
C PRO A 16 -15.71 1.20 0.62
N SER A 17 -16.73 1.64 1.36
CA SER A 17 -16.72 2.95 1.99
C SER A 17 -15.77 2.97 3.19
N ILE A 18 -15.16 4.13 3.42
CA ILE A 18 -14.26 4.38 4.54
C ILE A 18 -14.94 5.37 5.48
N LYS A 19 -14.86 5.12 6.78
CA LYS A 19 -15.33 6.08 7.77
C LYS A 19 -14.25 7.12 8.05
N PRO A 20 -14.62 8.42 8.19
CA PRO A 20 -13.70 9.45 8.66
C PRO A 20 -13.14 9.12 10.05
N LYS A 21 -11.85 9.44 10.24
CA LYS A 21 -11.07 9.17 11.44
C LYS A 21 -10.58 10.49 12.00
N LYS A 22 -10.85 10.74 13.28
CA LYS A 22 -10.50 12.01 13.94
C LYS A 22 -9.19 11.92 14.74
N ASP A 23 -8.88 10.74 15.25
CA ASP A 23 -7.76 10.53 16.18
C ASP A 23 -6.69 9.63 15.55
N LEU A 24 -6.14 10.07 14.41
CA LEU A 24 -5.05 9.34 13.75
C LEU A 24 -3.72 9.59 14.48
N HIS A 25 -3.12 8.52 15.00
CA HIS A 25 -1.84 8.58 15.68
C HIS A 25 -0.69 8.36 14.71
N THR A 26 0.21 9.34 14.61
CA THR A 26 1.40 9.28 13.74
C THR A 26 2.66 8.90 14.52
N THR A 27 3.59 8.23 13.85
CA THR A 27 4.93 7.96 14.40
C THR A 27 5.98 8.27 13.35
N PHE A 28 6.79 9.30 13.62
CA PHE A 28 7.86 9.73 12.73
C PHE A 28 9.14 8.97 13.00
N PHE A 29 9.86 8.63 11.93
CA PHE A 29 11.17 8.00 12.03
C PHE A 29 12.24 9.09 12.04
N LYS A 30 13.05 9.10 13.10
CA LYS A 30 14.07 10.13 13.33
C LYS A 30 15.03 10.24 12.14
N ASP A 31 15.40 11.47 11.79
CA ASP A 31 16.35 11.79 10.72
C ASP A 31 15.94 11.27 9.32
N THR A 32 14.64 11.02 9.13
CA THR A 32 14.04 10.63 7.86
C THR A 32 12.78 11.43 7.56
N HIS A 33 12.25 11.29 6.35
CA HIS A 33 10.94 11.82 5.96
C HIS A 33 9.87 10.71 5.88
N LEU A 34 9.95 9.77 6.81
CA LEU A 34 9.10 8.61 6.92
C LEU A 34 8.22 8.73 8.16
N PHE A 35 6.94 8.42 8.03
CA PHE A 35 6.06 8.26 9.18
C PHE A 35 4.99 7.20 8.94
N THR A 36 4.58 6.54 10.02
CA THR A 36 3.43 5.63 10.01
C THR A 36 2.21 6.30 10.61
N VAL A 37 1.04 5.83 10.21
CA VAL A 37 -0.25 6.16 10.81
C VAL A 37 -0.89 4.87 11.28
N GLN A 38 -1.00 4.72 12.59
CA GLN A 38 -1.57 3.50 13.18
C GLN A 38 -3.09 3.48 12.97
N SER A 39 -3.63 2.28 12.72
CA SER A 39 -5.09 2.07 12.58
C SER A 39 -5.76 2.99 11.55
N PHE A 40 -5.05 3.34 10.48
CA PHE A 40 -5.56 4.18 9.39
C PHE A 40 -6.74 3.55 8.65
N LEU A 41 -6.80 2.22 8.56
CA LEU A 41 -8.01 1.47 8.24
C LEU A 41 -8.31 0.50 9.39
N THR A 42 -9.58 0.24 9.62
CA THR A 42 -10.00 -0.85 10.52
C THR A 42 -9.75 -2.21 9.86
N CYS A 43 -9.70 -3.29 10.65
CA CYS A 43 -9.66 -4.66 10.11
C CYS A 43 -10.89 -4.99 9.23
N LEU A 44 -12.04 -4.34 9.47
CA LEU A 44 -13.22 -4.52 8.63
C LEU A 44 -13.06 -3.84 7.27
N GLU A 45 -12.57 -2.60 7.26
CA GLU A 45 -12.27 -1.85 6.03
C GLU A 45 -11.19 -2.56 5.22
N SER A 46 -10.09 -2.97 5.86
CA SER A 46 -8.97 -3.67 5.21
C SER A 46 -9.42 -4.95 4.52
N ARG A 47 -10.15 -5.82 5.23
CA ARG A 47 -10.73 -7.05 4.64
C ARG A 47 -11.72 -6.76 3.51
N ALA A 48 -12.52 -5.71 3.62
CA ALA A 48 -13.44 -5.33 2.55
C ALA A 48 -12.68 -4.89 1.28
N PHE A 49 -11.57 -4.16 1.43
CA PHE A 49 -10.70 -3.80 0.30
C PHE A 49 -10.04 -5.03 -0.33
N VAL A 50 -9.53 -5.96 0.50
CA VAL A 50 -8.96 -7.22 0.00
C VAL A 50 -9.99 -8.00 -0.80
N LYS A 51 -11.22 -8.16 -0.26
CA LYS A 51 -12.31 -8.86 -0.96
C LYS A 51 -12.67 -8.20 -2.29
N ALA A 52 -12.78 -6.87 -2.32
CA ALA A 52 -13.06 -6.12 -3.54
C ALA A 52 -11.93 -6.29 -4.58
N ALA A 53 -10.67 -6.14 -4.16
CA ALA A 53 -9.51 -6.31 -5.04
C ALA A 53 -9.42 -7.75 -5.61
N GLU A 54 -9.62 -8.77 -4.79
CA GLU A 54 -9.67 -10.17 -5.25
C GLU A 54 -10.79 -10.40 -6.28
N SER A 55 -11.95 -9.76 -6.10
CA SER A 55 -13.06 -9.88 -7.07
C SER A 55 -12.80 -9.20 -8.42
N ILE A 56 -11.94 -8.17 -8.45
CA ILE A 56 -11.47 -7.54 -9.70
C ILE A 56 -10.48 -8.46 -10.42
N GLY A 57 -9.63 -9.14 -9.64
CA GLY A 57 -8.58 -10.03 -10.15
C GLY A 57 -7.25 -9.30 -10.33
N PHE A 58 -6.18 -9.89 -9.79
CA PHE A 58 -4.83 -9.36 -9.94
C PHE A 58 -4.13 -9.92 -11.17
N VAL A 59 -3.35 -9.07 -11.83
CA VAL A 59 -2.47 -9.47 -12.94
C VAL A 59 -1.04 -9.61 -12.43
N HIS A 60 -0.41 -10.74 -12.70
CA HIS A 60 0.97 -10.98 -12.32
C HIS A 60 1.92 -9.99 -13.02
N GLN A 61 2.89 -9.47 -12.28
CA GLN A 61 3.95 -8.58 -12.75
C GLN A 61 5.29 -9.19 -12.34
N GLY A 62 5.85 -9.99 -13.24
CA GLY A 62 7.18 -10.57 -13.12
C GLY A 62 8.15 -9.85 -14.06
N SER A 63 9.33 -9.49 -13.55
CA SER A 63 10.48 -9.14 -14.39
C SER A 63 11.33 -10.39 -14.66
N LEU A 64 11.77 -10.62 -15.90
CA LEU A 64 12.73 -11.70 -16.25
C LEU A 64 14.10 -11.51 -15.55
N GLY A 65 14.32 -10.34 -14.98
CA GLY A 65 15.47 -9.89 -14.19
C GLY A 65 15.41 -8.36 -14.11
N PRO A 66 16.17 -7.70 -13.21
CA PRO A 66 16.33 -6.26 -13.32
C PRO A 66 17.05 -5.96 -14.64
N THR A 67 16.36 -5.41 -15.64
CA THR A 67 17.02 -4.70 -16.74
C THR A 67 17.95 -3.66 -16.10
N LYS A 68 19.09 -3.33 -16.72
CA LYS A 68 20.06 -2.40 -16.10
C LYS A 68 19.36 -1.07 -15.72
N GLY A 69 19.19 -0.83 -14.42
CA GLY A 69 18.49 0.35 -13.87
C GLY A 69 17.05 0.11 -13.40
N GLU A 70 16.46 -1.06 -13.66
CA GLU A 70 15.13 -1.43 -13.20
C GLU A 70 15.19 -2.29 -11.94
N ALA A 71 14.22 -2.10 -11.05
CA ALA A 71 14.10 -2.94 -9.86
C ALA A 71 13.44 -4.28 -10.20
N PHE A 72 13.94 -5.35 -9.59
CA PHE A 72 13.32 -6.68 -9.67
C PHE A 72 11.88 -6.63 -9.15
N ARG A 73 10.91 -7.11 -9.93
CA ARG A 73 9.50 -7.17 -9.58
C ARG A 73 9.00 -8.59 -9.65
N ASP A 74 8.41 -9.05 -8.56
CA ASP A 74 7.61 -10.25 -8.52
C ASP A 74 6.44 -10.00 -7.56
N ASN A 75 5.32 -9.55 -8.13
CA ASN A 75 4.08 -9.34 -7.40
C ASN A 75 2.87 -9.40 -8.34
N ASP A 76 1.67 -9.55 -7.79
CA ASP A 76 0.45 -9.34 -8.57
C ASP A 76 -0.08 -7.92 -8.33
N ARG A 77 -0.64 -7.29 -9.37
CA ARG A 77 -1.06 -5.89 -9.34
C ARG A 77 -2.44 -5.67 -9.95
N ILE A 78 -3.19 -4.76 -9.34
CA ILE A 78 -4.31 -4.03 -9.95
C ILE A 78 -3.90 -2.57 -10.08
N SER A 79 -4.19 -1.95 -11.21
CA SER A 79 -4.03 -0.50 -11.42
C SER A 79 -5.37 0.08 -11.88
N VAL A 80 -5.86 1.08 -11.18
CA VAL A 80 -7.12 1.78 -11.51
C VAL A 80 -6.91 3.28 -11.45
N ASN A 81 -7.66 4.01 -12.27
CA ASN A 81 -7.79 5.46 -12.15
C ASN A 81 -9.16 5.76 -11.53
N ASP A 82 -9.17 6.06 -10.23
CA ASP A 82 -10.40 6.25 -9.46
C ASP A 82 -10.32 7.52 -8.58
N PRO A 83 -10.81 8.66 -9.08
CA PRO A 83 -10.80 9.91 -8.32
C PRO A 83 -11.74 9.88 -7.11
N VAL A 84 -12.81 9.08 -7.13
CA VAL A 84 -13.76 9.00 -6.03
C VAL A 84 -13.14 8.25 -4.84
N LEU A 85 -12.45 7.14 -5.11
CA LEU A 85 -11.71 6.42 -4.08
C LEU A 85 -10.54 7.27 -3.54
N ALA A 86 -9.81 7.96 -4.41
CA ALA A 86 -8.71 8.84 -4.00
C ALA A 86 -9.21 9.95 -3.05
N GLN A 87 -10.33 10.60 -3.39
CA GLN A 87 -10.96 11.60 -2.55
C GLN A 87 -11.45 10.99 -1.23
N SER A 88 -12.08 9.81 -1.26
CA SER A 88 -12.59 9.13 -0.06
C SER A 88 -11.48 8.77 0.93
N ILE A 89 -10.31 8.34 0.44
CA ILE A 89 -9.14 8.07 1.29
C ILE A 89 -8.57 9.38 1.84
N TRP A 90 -8.48 10.43 1.02
CA TRP A 90 -7.99 11.75 1.45
C TRP A 90 -8.85 12.34 2.58
N ASP A 91 -10.17 12.31 2.41
CA ASP A 91 -11.14 12.84 3.37
C ASP A 91 -11.37 11.92 4.58
N SER A 92 -10.76 10.74 4.61
CA SER A 92 -10.85 9.82 5.75
C SER A 92 -10.13 10.32 7.00
N GLY A 93 -9.46 11.48 6.94
CA GLY A 93 -8.63 12.05 8.00
C GLY A 93 -7.17 12.22 7.59
N LEU A 94 -6.77 11.67 6.43
CA LEU A 94 -5.41 11.82 5.90
C LEU A 94 -5.06 13.28 5.63
N ASN A 95 -6.02 14.05 5.11
CA ASN A 95 -5.86 15.49 4.84
C ASN A 95 -5.39 16.28 6.07
N GLY A 96 -5.92 15.97 7.27
CA GLY A 96 -5.54 16.61 8.53
C GLY A 96 -4.08 16.37 8.91
N LEU A 97 -3.50 15.22 8.53
CA LEU A 97 -2.08 14.91 8.79
C LEU A 97 -1.11 15.76 7.97
N PHE A 98 -1.59 16.38 6.90
CA PHE A 98 -0.79 17.20 5.99
C PHE A 98 -0.98 18.71 6.18
N GLY A 99 -1.77 19.15 7.16
CA GLY A 99 -2.07 20.56 7.38
C GLY A 99 -0.82 21.44 7.54
N ASP A 100 0.19 20.93 8.25
CA ASP A 100 1.44 21.65 8.54
C ASP A 100 2.59 21.30 7.59
N ILE A 101 2.39 20.34 6.67
CA ILE A 101 3.45 19.85 5.79
C ILE A 101 3.48 20.69 4.52
N LYS A 102 4.55 21.48 4.36
CA LYS A 102 4.85 22.24 3.14
C LYS A 102 6.10 21.70 2.46
N ILE A 103 6.00 21.48 1.15
CA ILE A 103 7.15 21.06 0.33
C ILE A 103 7.35 22.10 -0.76
N ARG A 104 8.52 22.74 -0.77
CA ARG A 104 8.87 23.77 -1.78
C ARG A 104 7.80 24.86 -1.90
N GLY A 105 7.26 25.29 -0.77
CA GLY A 105 6.20 26.31 -0.69
C GLY A 105 4.78 25.81 -1.03
N LYS A 106 4.62 24.55 -1.42
CA LYS A 106 3.34 23.93 -1.79
C LYS A 106 2.71 23.19 -0.64
N VAL A 107 1.38 23.10 -0.66
CA VAL A 107 0.58 22.36 0.33
C VAL A 107 0.00 21.10 -0.30
N ALA A 108 -0.28 20.08 0.51
CA ALA A 108 -0.95 18.90 0.02
C ALA A 108 -2.43 19.21 -0.29
N VAL A 109 -2.93 18.72 -1.43
CA VAL A 109 -4.27 19.04 -1.94
C VAL A 109 -5.13 17.82 -2.24
N GLY A 110 -4.58 16.61 -2.14
CA GLY A 110 -5.31 15.38 -2.45
C GLY A 110 -4.40 14.18 -2.72
N LEU A 111 -5.02 13.11 -3.19
CA LEU A 111 -4.33 11.90 -3.64
C LEU A 111 -4.37 11.74 -5.16
N ASN A 112 -3.33 11.12 -5.71
CA ASN A 112 -3.26 10.73 -7.11
C ASN A 112 -4.33 9.67 -7.39
N PRO A 113 -5.24 9.90 -8.37
CA PRO A 113 -6.30 8.94 -8.68
C PRO A 113 -5.77 7.65 -9.31
N ASN A 114 -4.51 7.63 -9.76
CA ASN A 114 -3.81 6.40 -10.16
C ASN A 114 -3.48 5.54 -8.93
N ILE A 115 -4.42 4.69 -8.55
CA ILE A 115 -4.36 3.82 -7.38
C ILE A 115 -3.89 2.43 -7.82
N ARG A 116 -3.03 1.83 -6.98
CA ARG A 116 -2.53 0.46 -7.21
C ARG A 116 -2.80 -0.41 -6.01
N PHE A 117 -3.19 -1.66 -6.25
CA PHE A 117 -3.20 -2.70 -5.24
C PHE A 117 -2.13 -3.72 -5.59
N TYR A 118 -1.33 -4.09 -4.60
CA TYR A 118 -0.31 -5.12 -4.73
C TYR A 118 -0.66 -6.33 -3.87
N ARG A 119 -0.38 -7.51 -4.40
CA ARG A 119 -0.48 -8.79 -3.71
C ARG A 119 0.85 -9.53 -3.84
N HIS A 120 1.43 -9.92 -2.71
CA HIS A 120 2.66 -10.72 -2.65
C HIS A 120 2.37 -12.00 -1.89
N LYS A 121 2.57 -13.15 -2.53
CA LYS A 121 2.32 -14.46 -1.94
C LYS A 121 3.60 -15.13 -1.49
N SER A 122 3.50 -15.87 -0.39
CA SER A 122 4.51 -16.82 0.07
C SER A 122 4.82 -17.89 -0.98
N PRO A 123 6.05 -18.43 -1.00
CA PRO A 123 6.41 -19.49 -1.94
C PRO A 123 5.62 -20.78 -1.72
N PHE A 124 5.04 -20.99 -0.53
CA PHE A 124 4.17 -22.14 -0.28
C PHE A 124 2.98 -22.22 -1.24
N PHE A 125 2.55 -21.08 -1.81
CA PHE A 125 1.51 -21.06 -2.85
C PHE A 125 1.99 -21.53 -4.24
N PHE A 126 3.30 -21.54 -4.51
CA PHE A 126 3.85 -21.74 -5.85
C PHE A 126 4.78 -22.96 -5.99
N ALA A 127 5.35 -23.45 -4.87
CA ALA A 127 6.07 -24.72 -4.65
C ALA A 127 7.06 -24.52 -3.49
N ARG A 128 7.31 -25.56 -2.67
CA ARG A 128 8.14 -25.52 -1.44
C ARG A 128 9.59 -25.00 -1.61
N TYR A 129 10.06 -24.76 -2.83
CA TYR A 129 11.44 -24.37 -3.14
C TYR A 129 11.58 -23.01 -3.85
N LYS A 130 10.49 -22.24 -4.00
CA LYS A 130 10.57 -20.90 -4.57
C LYS A 130 10.88 -19.86 -3.50
N VAL A 131 11.41 -18.72 -3.92
CA VAL A 131 11.48 -17.52 -3.09
C VAL A 131 10.09 -16.87 -3.13
N GLY A 132 9.64 -16.29 -2.02
CA GLY A 132 8.38 -15.54 -1.99
C GLY A 132 8.41 -14.29 -2.84
N GLN A 133 7.23 -13.83 -3.25
CA GLN A 133 7.08 -12.61 -4.04
C GLN A 133 7.63 -11.40 -3.29
N ARG A 134 8.27 -10.48 -4.03
CA ARG A 134 8.91 -9.27 -3.51
C ARG A 134 9.01 -8.16 -4.54
N PHE A 135 9.33 -6.96 -4.06
CA PHE A 135 9.70 -5.86 -4.93
C PHE A 135 11.05 -5.33 -4.48
N GLY A 136 12.07 -5.53 -5.32
CA GLY A 136 13.45 -5.18 -5.01
C GLY A 136 13.68 -3.68 -4.84
N ARG A 137 14.91 -3.34 -4.45
CA ARG A 137 15.34 -1.97 -4.15
C ARG A 137 15.06 -1.00 -5.30
N HIS A 138 14.35 0.08 -5.01
CA HIS A 138 13.99 1.12 -5.95
C HIS A 138 13.82 2.48 -5.24
N ILE A 139 13.71 3.52 -6.05
CA ILE A 139 13.16 4.81 -5.66
C ILE A 139 11.83 4.99 -6.37
N ASP A 140 10.88 5.63 -5.70
CA ASP A 140 9.65 6.08 -6.33
C ASP A 140 9.90 7.47 -6.94
N GLU A 141 9.30 7.75 -8.11
CA GLU A 141 9.44 9.03 -8.80
C GLU A 141 8.22 9.93 -8.61
N SER A 142 8.48 11.24 -8.54
CA SER A 142 7.40 12.24 -8.56
C SER A 142 6.69 12.26 -9.91
N VAL A 143 5.36 12.29 -9.86
CA VAL A 143 4.52 12.44 -11.04
C VAL A 143 4.10 13.89 -11.20
N ASP A 144 4.37 14.47 -12.37
CA ASP A 144 3.82 15.77 -12.76
C ASP A 144 2.38 15.59 -13.27
N LEU A 145 1.44 16.29 -12.65
CA LEU A 145 0.01 16.23 -12.97
C LEU A 145 -0.47 17.48 -13.72
N GLY A 146 0.46 18.34 -14.16
CA GLY A 146 0.20 19.61 -14.80
C GLY A 146 -0.34 20.67 -13.83
N ASN A 147 -0.41 21.91 -14.31
CA ASN A 147 -0.92 23.07 -13.56
C ASN A 147 -0.21 23.25 -12.20
N GLY A 148 1.10 22.98 -12.16
CA GLY A 148 1.89 23.07 -10.94
C GLY A 148 1.64 21.93 -9.94
N ARG A 149 0.77 20.95 -10.22
CA ARG A 149 0.51 19.84 -9.30
C ARG A 149 1.56 18.75 -9.46
N ARG A 150 2.12 18.28 -8.35
CA ARG A 150 3.12 17.20 -8.35
C ARG A 150 2.99 16.32 -7.12
N THR A 151 3.29 15.03 -7.26
CA THR A 151 3.28 14.11 -6.12
C THR A 151 4.61 14.11 -5.38
N TYR A 152 4.58 14.10 -4.04
CA TYR A 152 5.79 14.11 -3.20
C TYR A 152 5.86 13.02 -2.14
N TYR A 153 4.73 12.49 -1.67
CA TYR A 153 4.71 11.36 -0.75
C TYR A 153 4.09 10.15 -1.42
N THR A 154 4.70 8.98 -1.24
CA THR A 154 4.04 7.70 -1.46
C THR A 154 3.20 7.38 -0.23
N LEU A 155 1.95 6.96 -0.44
CA LEU A 155 1.08 6.40 0.58
C LEU A 155 1.00 4.88 0.34
N LEU A 156 1.42 4.09 1.31
CA LEU A 156 1.18 2.65 1.36
C LEU A 156 0.25 2.33 2.53
N VAL A 157 -0.89 1.68 2.27
CA VAL A 157 -1.76 1.17 3.33
C VAL A 157 -1.70 -0.35 3.32
N TYR A 158 -1.24 -0.95 4.41
CA TYR A 158 -1.16 -2.39 4.55
C TYR A 158 -2.56 -2.96 4.83
N LEU A 159 -3.09 -3.73 3.90
CA LEU A 159 -4.45 -4.32 4.01
C LEU A 159 -4.44 -5.70 4.67
N SER A 160 -3.26 -6.22 4.96
CA SER A 160 -3.01 -7.48 5.67
C SER A 160 -1.68 -7.35 6.42
N GLY A 161 -1.54 -8.03 7.55
CA GLY A 161 -0.33 -7.92 8.36
C GLY A 161 -0.41 -8.69 9.65
N GLY A 162 0.60 -8.54 10.49
CA GLY A 162 0.53 -8.96 11.88
C GLY A 162 -0.60 -8.24 12.63
N PRO A 163 -1.07 -8.78 13.76
CA PRO A 163 -2.07 -8.12 14.57
C PRO A 163 -1.55 -6.74 14.98
N GLY A 164 -2.24 -5.68 14.55
CA GLY A 164 -1.96 -4.32 15.02
C GLY A 164 -2.03 -4.28 16.54
N GLY A 165 -1.20 -3.45 17.16
CA GLY A 165 -0.84 -3.47 18.58
C GLY A 165 -1.96 -3.28 19.63
N LEU A 166 -3.21 -3.64 19.38
CA LEU A 166 -4.13 -3.99 20.46
C LEU A 166 -3.84 -5.43 20.89
N LYS A 167 -2.95 -5.58 21.89
CA LYS A 167 -2.96 -6.77 22.74
C LYS A 167 -4.26 -6.77 23.56
N THR A 168 -5.37 -7.19 22.97
CA THR A 168 -6.47 -7.72 23.77
C THR A 168 -5.97 -9.01 24.39
N LYS A 169 -5.72 -8.99 25.71
CA LYS A 169 -5.59 -10.23 26.48
C LYS A 169 -6.92 -10.96 26.38
N THR A 170 -7.07 -11.85 25.41
CA THR A 170 -8.20 -12.77 25.37
C THR A 170 -8.01 -13.76 26.52
N LYS A 171 -8.76 -13.56 27.61
CA LYS A 171 -9.00 -14.63 28.58
C LYS A 171 -9.73 -15.76 27.84
N ASN A 172 -9.28 -16.99 28.07
CA ASN A 172 -9.86 -18.24 27.60
C ASN A 172 -11.39 -18.17 27.50
N GLY A 173 -11.89 -18.25 26.27
CA GLY A 173 -13.30 -18.42 25.96
C GLY A 173 -13.40 -19.27 24.71
N SER A 174 -13.78 -20.54 24.90
CA SER A 174 -14.23 -21.44 23.85
C SER A 174 -15.39 -20.78 23.10
N GLY A 175 -15.15 -20.41 21.84
CA GLY A 175 -16.16 -19.83 20.97
C GLY A 175 -15.76 -20.07 19.53
N THR A 176 -16.50 -20.93 18.84
CA THR A 176 -16.42 -21.15 17.39
C THR A 176 -16.76 -19.88 16.64
N SER A 177 -15.77 -19.03 16.36
CA SER A 177 -15.84 -18.05 15.29
C SER A 177 -15.28 -18.68 14.02
N GLN A 178 -16.10 -18.71 12.97
CA GLN A 178 -15.65 -18.90 11.60
C GLN A 178 -14.76 -17.70 11.21
N GLU A 179 -13.55 -17.66 11.76
CA GLU A 179 -12.47 -16.79 11.32
C GLU A 179 -11.97 -17.37 10.00
N SER A 180 -12.23 -16.65 8.90
CA SER A 180 -11.56 -16.90 7.63
C SER A 180 -10.06 -16.87 7.89
N SER A 181 -9.47 -18.06 7.94
CA SER A 181 -8.10 -18.37 8.29
C SER A 181 -7.15 -17.74 7.26
N THR A 182 -6.91 -16.45 7.39
CA THR A 182 -5.76 -15.83 6.76
C THR A 182 -4.57 -16.18 7.65
N GLU A 183 -3.74 -17.11 7.20
CA GLU A 183 -2.50 -17.44 7.88
C GLU A 183 -1.74 -16.15 8.24
N ALA A 184 -1.22 -16.08 9.46
CA ALA A 184 -0.44 -14.93 9.90
C ALA A 184 0.69 -14.63 8.89
N LEU A 185 0.73 -13.38 8.41
CA LEU A 185 1.74 -12.90 7.48
C LEU A 185 3.13 -12.91 8.16
N VAL A 186 4.12 -13.49 7.51
CA VAL A 186 5.53 -13.45 7.95
C VAL A 186 6.40 -12.95 6.80
N GLY A 187 7.31 -12.04 7.10
CA GLY A 187 8.10 -11.31 6.11
C GLY A 187 7.29 -10.19 5.45
N GLY A 188 7.79 -9.69 4.32
CA GLY A 188 7.12 -8.63 3.58
C GLY A 188 7.34 -7.24 4.15
N GLU A 189 8.38 -7.02 4.94
CA GLU A 189 8.73 -5.70 5.49
C GLU A 189 9.02 -4.69 4.37
N THR A 190 8.63 -3.44 4.57
CA THR A 190 9.12 -2.32 3.75
C THR A 190 10.38 -1.78 4.41
N VAL A 191 11.51 -1.83 3.70
CA VAL A 191 12.84 -1.51 4.26
C VAL A 191 13.45 -0.36 3.50
N PHE A 192 14.01 0.60 4.24
CA PHE A 192 14.63 1.80 3.71
C PHE A 192 16.12 1.80 4.00
N TYR A 193 16.88 2.32 3.04
CA TYR A 193 18.34 2.32 3.05
C TYR A 193 18.89 3.74 2.88
N ASP A 194 20.02 4.02 3.54
CA ASP A 194 20.80 5.23 3.27
C ASP A 194 21.70 5.07 2.02
N ASN A 195 22.42 6.15 1.68
CA ASN A 195 23.36 6.17 0.55
C ASN A 195 24.54 5.19 0.71
N ARG A 196 24.78 4.66 1.91
CA ARG A 196 25.77 3.62 2.21
C ARG A 196 25.15 2.21 2.23
N GLN A 197 23.91 2.08 1.77
CA GLN A 197 23.11 0.85 1.77
C GLN A 197 22.88 0.23 3.15
N ARG A 198 22.96 1.03 4.22
CA ARG A 198 22.61 0.61 5.58
C ARG A 198 21.12 0.78 5.81
N ILE A 199 20.50 -0.14 6.55
CA ILE A 199 19.09 -0.06 6.90
C ILE A 199 18.91 1.12 7.87
N VAL A 200 18.02 2.05 7.53
CA VAL A 200 17.66 3.20 8.38
C VAL A 200 16.25 3.10 8.96
N ALA A 201 15.37 2.36 8.27
CA ALA A 201 14.04 2.05 8.78
C ALA A 201 13.56 0.71 8.22
N GLU A 202 12.82 -0.01 9.05
CA GLU A 202 12.17 -1.26 8.69
C GLU A 202 10.74 -1.24 9.25
N VAL A 203 9.77 -1.38 8.36
CA VAL A 203 8.34 -1.28 8.69
C VAL A 203 7.69 -2.61 8.40
N ALA A 204 7.33 -3.31 9.47
CA ALA A 204 6.55 -4.55 9.36
C ALA A 204 5.12 -4.23 8.87
N PRO A 205 4.56 -5.05 7.97
CA PRO A 205 3.17 -4.91 7.55
C PRO A 205 2.24 -5.21 8.73
N ILE A 206 1.50 -4.18 9.16
CA ILE A 206 0.47 -4.27 10.19
C ILE A 206 -0.86 -3.94 9.52
N GLU A 207 -1.86 -4.82 9.65
CA GLU A 207 -3.17 -4.59 9.02
C GLU A 207 -3.75 -3.22 9.43
N GLY A 208 -4.17 -2.45 8.44
CA GLY A 208 -4.76 -1.14 8.61
C GLY A 208 -3.77 -0.01 8.86
N MET A 209 -2.47 -0.29 9.02
CA MET A 209 -1.47 0.77 9.18
C MET A 209 -1.15 1.41 7.83
N ALA A 210 -1.02 2.74 7.81
CA ALA A 210 -0.46 3.46 6.67
C ALA A 210 1.02 3.79 6.91
N LEU A 211 1.78 3.81 5.82
CA LEU A 211 3.16 4.25 5.75
C LEU A 211 3.25 5.36 4.70
N LEU A 212 3.87 6.47 5.08
CA LEU A 212 4.15 7.59 4.19
C LEU A 212 5.64 7.86 4.15
N HIS A 213 6.18 7.98 2.95
CA HIS A 213 7.57 8.37 2.73
C HIS A 213 7.68 9.30 1.53
N LEU A 214 8.66 10.19 1.56
CA LEU A 214 8.94 11.01 0.38
C LEU A 214 9.35 10.14 -0.81
N HIS A 215 8.98 10.59 -2.00
CA HIS A 215 9.48 10.08 -3.26
C HIS A 215 10.04 11.19 -4.16
N GLY A 216 10.66 10.83 -5.29
CA GLY A 216 11.43 11.73 -6.14
C GLY A 216 12.86 11.97 -5.62
N ALA A 217 13.36 13.20 -5.71
CA ALA A 217 14.76 13.53 -5.42
C ALA A 217 15.20 13.28 -3.96
N GLN A 218 14.25 13.23 -3.03
CA GLN A 218 14.50 12.93 -1.61
C GLN A 218 13.97 11.52 -1.24
N CYS A 219 13.65 10.69 -2.22
CA CYS A 219 13.24 9.31 -1.98
C CYS A 219 14.41 8.53 -1.39
N MET A 220 14.16 7.85 -0.27
CA MET A 220 15.09 6.85 0.24
C MET A 220 14.99 5.59 -0.62
N LEU A 221 16.13 4.95 -0.89
CA LEU A 221 16.15 3.65 -1.54
C LEU A 221 15.39 2.66 -0.66
N HIS A 222 14.44 1.93 -1.23
CA HIS A 222 13.59 1.04 -0.44
C HIS A 222 13.14 -0.20 -1.21
N GLU A 223 12.76 -1.24 -0.48
CA GLU A 223 12.25 -2.48 -1.06
C GLU A 223 11.11 -3.06 -0.22
N ALA A 224 10.28 -3.90 -0.84
CA ALA A 224 9.41 -4.82 -0.13
C ALA A 224 10.10 -6.18 -0.08
N ARG A 225 10.50 -6.62 1.12
CA ARG A 225 11.14 -7.93 1.34
C ARG A 225 10.20 -9.09 0.98
N ASN A 226 10.79 -10.28 0.88
CA ASN A 226 10.06 -11.50 0.55
C ASN A 226 9.00 -11.82 1.61
N VAL A 227 7.82 -12.23 1.15
CA VAL A 227 6.82 -12.87 2.00
C VAL A 227 7.21 -14.34 2.21
N SER A 228 7.44 -14.77 3.45
CA SER A 228 7.77 -16.17 3.75
C SER A 228 6.53 -17.02 4.04
N LYS A 229 5.48 -16.42 4.63
CA LYS A 229 4.21 -17.08 4.96
C LYS A 229 3.03 -16.14 4.74
N GLY A 230 1.88 -16.67 4.28
CA GLY A 230 0.67 -15.89 4.03
C GLY A 230 0.72 -15.05 2.75
N VAL A 231 -0.11 -14.00 2.71
CA VAL A 231 -0.24 -13.10 1.56
C VAL A 231 -0.26 -11.65 2.04
N LYS A 232 0.62 -10.81 1.48
CA LYS A 232 0.70 -9.37 1.76
C LYS A 232 -0.10 -8.58 0.71
N TYR A 233 -1.10 -7.84 1.17
CA TYR A 233 -1.90 -6.89 0.41
C TYR A 233 -1.53 -5.45 0.76
N VAL A 234 -1.34 -4.61 -0.25
CA VAL A 234 -1.01 -3.19 -0.09
C VAL A 234 -1.83 -2.35 -1.04
N PHE A 235 -2.50 -1.32 -0.52
CA PHE A 235 -3.02 -0.22 -1.30
C PHE A 235 -1.93 0.85 -1.45
N ARG A 236 -1.75 1.39 -2.66
CA ARG A 236 -0.85 2.50 -2.93
C ARG A 236 -1.57 3.64 -3.65
N SER A 237 -1.27 4.86 -3.22
CA SER A 237 -1.48 6.11 -3.95
C SER A 237 -0.32 7.06 -3.64
N ASP A 238 -0.32 8.27 -4.20
CA ASP A 238 0.69 9.29 -3.93
C ASP A 238 0.01 10.62 -3.60
N VAL A 239 0.56 11.39 -2.66
CA VAL A 239 0.00 12.68 -2.20
C VAL A 239 0.40 13.80 -3.16
N ILE A 240 -0.60 14.52 -3.66
CA ILE A 240 -0.46 15.65 -4.58
C ILE A 240 -0.24 16.93 -3.79
N PHE A 241 0.71 17.75 -4.23
CA PHE A 241 0.92 19.10 -3.74
C PHE A 241 0.72 20.12 -4.86
N ALA A 242 0.21 21.30 -4.52
CA ALA A 242 -0.02 22.42 -5.43
C ALA A 242 0.52 23.73 -4.85
#